data_AF-A0A378SYD4-F1
#
_entry.id   AF-A0A378SYD4-F1
#
_cell.length_a   1.000
_cell.length_b   1.000
_cell.length_c   1.000
_cell.angle_alpha   90.00
_cell.angle_beta   90.00
_cell.angle_gamma   90.00
#
_symmetry.space_group_name_H-M   'P 1'
#
loop_
_entity.id
_entity.type
_entity.pdbx_description
1 polymer ?
#
loop_
_entity_poly.entity_id
_entity_poly.type
_entity_poly.pdbx_seq_one_letter_code
_entity_poly.pdbx_strand_id
1 'polypeptide(L)'
;MTEDSNQAPEPQPPALPAALLEPWPVIVVIATGWLIATIVSFTVSGLQHWRPFTLAGLAIGVLGTTIFLIQRRAVRRGSRGAQSGLT
;
A
#
# COMPACT_ATOMS: atom_id res chain seq x y z
N MET A 1 -34.07 22.05 -37.34
CA MET A 1 -33.31 20.78 -37.34
C MET A 1 -33.10 20.42 -35.89
N THR A 2 -33.97 19.57 -35.35
CA THR A 2 -33.92 19.09 -33.95
C THR A 2 -32.88 17.97 -33.87
N GLU A 3 -31.69 18.30 -33.40
CA GLU A 3 -30.74 17.28 -32.93
C GLU A 3 -31.04 17.04 -31.46
N ASP A 4 -31.99 16.13 -31.19
CA ASP A 4 -32.06 15.43 -29.91
C ASP A 4 -30.77 14.59 -29.81
N SER A 5 -29.74 15.18 -29.21
CA SER A 5 -28.55 14.46 -28.81
C SER A 5 -28.96 13.48 -27.72
N ASN A 6 -29.23 12.24 -28.16
CA ASN A 6 -29.40 11.05 -27.32
C ASN A 6 -28.11 10.83 -26.50
N GLN A 7 -27.91 11.63 -25.45
CA GLN A 7 -26.88 11.49 -24.45
C GLN A 7 -27.31 10.36 -23.51
N ALA A 8 -27.10 9.11 -23.95
CA ALA A 8 -27.21 7.97 -23.05
C ALA A 8 -26.27 8.23 -21.85
N PRO A 9 -26.73 8.07 -20.59
CA PRO A 9 -25.89 8.29 -19.42
C PRO A 9 -24.62 7.44 -19.54
N GLU A 10 -23.44 8.06 -19.41
CA GLU A 10 -22.20 7.29 -19.39
C GLU A 10 -22.24 6.29 -18.22
N PRO A 11 -21.86 5.02 -18.44
CA PRO A 11 -21.86 4.02 -17.38
C PRO A 11 -20.91 4.46 -16.26
N GLN A 12 -21.47 4.83 -15.10
CA GLN A 12 -20.65 5.22 -13.97
C GLN A 12 -20.01 3.97 -13.36
N PRO A 13 -18.67 3.89 -13.30
CA PRO A 13 -17.99 2.72 -12.77
C PRO A 13 -18.40 2.49 -11.30
N PRO A 14 -18.63 1.23 -10.91
CA PRO A 14 -19.02 0.92 -9.54
C PRO A 14 -17.94 1.40 -8.57
N ALA A 15 -18.37 1.98 -7.45
CA ALA A 15 -17.46 2.45 -6.42
C ALA A 15 -16.55 1.31 -5.96
N LEU A 16 -15.23 1.50 -6.09
CA LEU A 16 -14.24 0.54 -5.62
C LEU A 16 -14.31 0.43 -4.08
N PRO A 17 -14.18 -0.79 -3.52
CA PRO A 17 -14.16 -0.98 -2.07
C PRO A 17 -13.09 -0.10 -1.42
N ALA A 18 -13.44 0.61 -0.35
CA ALA A 18 -12.52 1.50 0.37
C ALA A 18 -11.20 0.80 0.78
N ALA A 19 -11.26 -0.50 1.08
CA ALA A 19 -10.09 -1.30 1.44
C ALA A 19 -9.04 -1.42 0.31
N LEU A 20 -9.43 -1.31 -0.96
CA LEU A 20 -8.49 -1.29 -2.09
C LEU A 20 -7.89 0.09 -2.34
N LEU A 21 -8.53 1.13 -1.79
CA LEU A 21 -8.07 2.52 -1.90
C LEU A 21 -7.12 2.90 -0.75
N GLU A 22 -7.18 2.16 0.36
CA GLU A 22 -6.25 2.34 1.48
C GLU A 22 -4.98 1.52 1.28
N PRO A 23 -3.77 2.12 1.34
CA PRO A 23 -2.52 1.38 1.18
C PRO A 23 -2.15 0.52 2.40
N TRP A 24 -2.79 0.71 3.55
CA TRP A 24 -2.45 0.04 4.82
C TRP A 24 -2.54 -1.50 4.78
N PRO A 25 -3.60 -2.13 4.23
CA PRO A 25 -3.71 -3.59 4.20
C PRO A 25 -2.54 -4.23 3.44
N VAL A 26 -2.12 -3.64 2.31
CA VAL A 26 -1.01 -4.14 1.49
C VAL A 26 0.31 -4.10 2.28
N ILE A 27 0.57 -3.00 3.00
CA ILE A 27 1.77 -2.87 3.83
C ILE A 27 1.81 -3.97 4.90
N VAL A 28 0.68 -4.20 5.59
CA VAL A 28 0.58 -5.22 6.64
C VAL A 28 0.83 -6.62 6.09
N VAL A 29 0.22 -6.97 4.95
CA VAL A 29 0.38 -8.29 4.32
C VAL A 29 1.84 -8.53 3.94
N ILE A 30 2.49 -7.58 3.27
CA ILE A 30 3.88 -7.72 2.82
C ILE A 30 4.84 -7.77 4.01
N ALA A 31 4.66 -6.89 5.00
CA ALA A 31 5.50 -6.89 6.21
C ALA A 31 5.38 -8.21 7.00
N THR A 32 4.16 -8.73 7.13
CA THR A 32 3.91 -10.01 7.79
C THR A 32 4.53 -11.17 7.01
N GLY A 33 4.45 -11.15 5.67
CA GLY A 33 5.09 -12.15 4.82
C GLY A 33 6.60 -12.21 5.01
N TRP A 34 7.28 -11.05 5.03
CA TRP A 34 8.73 -10.99 5.28
C TRP A 34 9.12 -11.40 6.70
N LEU A 35 8.29 -11.08 7.69
CA LEU A 35 8.50 -11.51 9.07
C LEU A 35 8.42 -13.04 9.18
N ILE A 36 7.40 -13.66 8.57
CA ILE A 36 7.24 -15.11 8.54
C ILE A 36 8.43 -15.75 7.81
N ALA A 37 8.81 -15.24 6.63
CA ALA A 37 9.94 -15.77 5.87
C ALA A 37 11.25 -15.69 6.67
N THR A 38 11.45 -14.60 7.43
CA THR A 38 12.59 -14.46 8.34
C THR A 38 12.55 -15.51 9.44
N ILE A 39 11.40 -15.72 10.09
CA ILE A 39 11.29 -16.76 11.13
C ILE A 39 11.63 -18.13 10.56
N VAL A 40 11.04 -18.49 9.42
CA VAL A 40 11.26 -19.77 8.74
C VAL A 40 12.74 -19.98 8.38
N SER A 41 13.44 -18.94 7.92
CA SER A 41 14.87 -19.05 7.55
C SER A 41 15.80 -19.22 8.75
N PHE A 42 15.32 -19.02 9.99
CA PHE A 42 16.08 -19.32 11.21
C PHE A 42 15.65 -20.62 11.89
N THR A 43 14.39 -21.04 11.73
CA THR A 43 13.85 -22.23 12.41
C THR A 43 13.94 -23.51 11.57
N VAL A 44 14.01 -23.41 10.24
CA VAL A 44 14.02 -24.59 9.35
C VAL A 44 15.41 -24.90 8.82
N SER A 45 15.89 -26.11 9.06
CA SER A 45 17.13 -26.62 8.49
C SER A 45 17.06 -26.67 6.96
N GLY A 46 18.06 -26.09 6.28
CA GLY A 46 18.13 -26.02 4.81
C GLY A 46 17.80 -24.65 4.20
N LEU A 47 17.13 -23.76 4.94
CA LEU A 47 16.80 -22.41 4.46
C LEU A 47 17.82 -21.33 4.86
N GLN A 48 19.01 -21.70 5.30
CA GLN A 48 19.91 -20.73 5.94
C GLN A 48 20.50 -19.75 4.94
N HIS A 49 20.60 -20.18 3.68
CA HIS A 49 20.97 -19.34 2.55
C HIS A 49 19.92 -18.27 2.19
N TRP A 50 18.68 -18.39 2.68
CA TRP A 50 17.63 -17.38 2.45
C TRP A 50 17.70 -16.20 3.42
N ARG A 51 18.38 -16.37 4.57
CA ARG A 51 18.51 -15.35 5.62
C ARG A 51 18.88 -13.95 5.12
N PRO A 52 19.92 -13.75 4.28
CA PRO A 52 20.25 -12.41 3.80
C PRO A 52 19.10 -11.77 3.02
N PHE A 53 18.37 -12.55 2.22
CA PHE A 53 17.23 -12.06 1.45
C PHE A 53 16.02 -11.76 2.33
N THR A 54 15.70 -12.64 3.29
CA THR A 54 14.57 -12.43 4.21
C THR A 54 14.79 -11.23 5.12
N LEU A 55 16.02 -11.04 5.58
CA LEU A 55 16.41 -9.87 6.36
C LEU A 55 16.39 -8.58 5.52
N ALA A 56 16.87 -8.61 4.28
CA ALA A 56 16.80 -7.46 3.38
C ALA A 56 15.36 -7.04 3.12
N GLY A 57 14.48 -8.00 2.80
CA GLY A 57 13.06 -7.73 2.60
C GLY A 57 12.37 -7.20 3.85
N LEU A 58 12.67 -7.76 5.02
CA LEU A 58 12.16 -7.26 6.31
C LEU A 58 12.63 -5.82 6.59
N ALA A 59 13.92 -5.54 6.36
CA ALA A 59 14.49 -4.20 6.54
C ALA A 59 13.85 -3.17 5.61
N ILE A 60 13.65 -3.53 4.33
CA ILE A 60 12.93 -2.69 3.37
C ILE A 60 11.47 -2.47 3.82
N GLY A 61 10.79 -3.52 4.30
CA GLY A 61 9.43 -3.42 4.84
C GLY A 61 9.33 -2.47 6.04
N VAL A 62 10.28 -2.55 6.98
CA VAL A 62 10.37 -1.64 8.13
C VAL A 62 10.63 -0.21 7.68
N LEU A 63 11.55 -0.01 6.73
CA LEU A 63 11.87 1.31 6.18
C LEU A 63 10.64 1.94 5.50
N GLY A 64 9.99 1.21 4.59
CA GLY A 64 8.80 1.68 3.89
C GLY A 64 7.64 1.99 4.85
N THR A 65 7.41 1.12 5.84
CA THR A 65 6.37 1.34 6.87
C THR A 65 6.69 2.58 7.71
N THR A 66 7.96 2.80 8.07
CA THR A 66 8.38 3.98 8.83
C THR A 66 8.12 5.26 8.05
N ILE A 67 8.51 5.30 6.77
CA ILE A 67 8.26 6.44 5.88
C ILE A 67 6.75 6.71 5.78
N PHE A 68 5.94 5.67 5.53
CA PHE A 68 4.49 5.79 5.47
C PHE A 68 3.88 6.36 6.76
N LEU A 69 4.35 5.90 7.93
CA LEU A 69 3.87 6.41 9.22
C LEU A 69 4.24 7.87 9.43
N ILE A 70 5.44 8.29 9.03
CA ILE A 70 5.87 9.69 9.08
C ILE A 70 5.00 10.54 8.16
N GLN A 71 4.76 10.09 6.92
CA GLN A 71 3.87 10.76 5.97
C GLN A 71 2.45 10.88 6.54
N ARG A 72 1.89 9.79 7.05
CA ARG A 72 0.55 9.77 7.67
C ARG A 72 0.47 10.73 8.86
N ARG A 73 1.52 10.80 9.68
CA ARG A 73 1.60 11.74 10.81
C ARG A 73 1.71 13.18 10.34
N ALA A 74 2.46 13.45 9.27
CA ALA A 74 2.60 14.79 8.69
C ALA A 74 1.27 15.29 8.09
N VAL A 75 0.53 14.43 7.39
CA VAL A 75 -0.83 14.71 6.87
C VAL A 75 -1.79 15.02 8.02
N ARG A 76 -1.82 14.17 9.07
CA ARG A 76 -2.66 14.41 10.25
C ARG A 76 -2.32 15.70 11.01
N ARG A 77 -1.07 16.17 10.93
CA ARG A 77 -0.59 17.43 11.53
C ARG A 77 -0.90 18.67 10.69
N GLY A 78 -1.52 18.52 9.52
CA GLY A 78 -1.89 19.66 8.67
C GLY A 78 -0.70 20.32 7.96
N SER A 79 0.39 19.57 7.71
CA SER A 79 1.50 20.05 6.88
C SER A 79 1.00 20.43 5.49
N ARG A 80 0.98 21.73 5.19
CA ARG A 80 0.48 22.38 3.96
C ARG A 80 1.37 22.15 2.73
N GLY A 81 2.12 21.04 2.69
CA GLY A 81 2.91 20.60 1.53
C GLY A 81 2.24 19.48 0.72
N ALA A 82 1.06 19.02 1.12
CA ALA A 82 0.26 18.07 0.35
C ALA A 82 -0.46 18.80 -0.81
N GLN A 83 -0.44 18.21 -2.01
CA GLN A 83 -1.11 18.75 -3.20
C GLN A 83 -2.55 19.17 -2.89
N SER A 84 -2.79 20.48 -2.92
CA SER A 84 -4.13 21.03 -3.15
C SER A 84 -4.50 20.73 -4.59
N GLY A 85 -5.30 19.69 -4.83
CA GLY A 85 -5.63 19.30 -6.20
C GLY A 85 -6.48 18.06 -6.32
N LEU A 86 -7.50 17.92 -5.49
CA LEU A 86 -8.64 17.05 -5.77
C LEU A 86 -9.90 17.80 -5.30
N THR A 87 -10.39 18.68 -6.18
CA THR A 87 -11.78 19.13 -6.17
C THR A 87 -12.61 18.13 -6.95
#